data_AF-A0A1V4EGD9-F1
#
_entry.id   AF-A0A1V4EGD9-F1
#
_cell.length_a   1.000
_cell.length_b   1.000
_cell.length_c   1.000
_cell.angle_alpha   90.00
_cell.angle_beta   90.00
_cell.angle_gamma   90.00
#
_symmetry.space_group_name_H-M   'P 1'
#
loop_
_entity.id
_entity.type
_entity.pdbx_description
1 polymer ?
#
loop_
_entity_poly.entity_id
_entity_poly.type
_entity_poly.pdbx_seq_one_letter_code
_entity_poly.pdbx_strand_id
1 'polypeptide(L)'
;MAVQFGHIAGYPTGSPFKNREELRIAGLHSQNMAGISGNAKTGADAIVVSGGYVDDADYGEIIIYTGHGGRDPNTGRQIRDQELTDSGNAALVRSELEGLPVRVIRGRHNKRHHQSPFAPSSGYRYDGLYRVESHWAKMGVDGFRVWQFRLVKLEDGEVSTPKVTSPASIDQYAVGPAPVTTSIIQRIVRNSMIAHIVKSWYSHECQVCGLAIQVEGGLYSEGAHIRGLGQPHHGPDIPENLLCLCPNDHVRFDNGAIYLTDDLHVMDALTGQAVGQLRVHKNHKIDLRHVAYHRACWTKD
;
A
#
# COMPACT_ATOMS: atom_id res chain seq x y z
N MET A 1 -2.09 -5.05 -25.39
CA MET A 1 -2.35 -6.38 -24.80
C MET A 1 -3.09 -6.18 -23.49
N ALA A 2 -3.99 -7.09 -23.12
CA ALA A 2 -4.65 -7.04 -21.82
C ALA A 2 -3.59 -7.18 -20.70
N VAL A 3 -3.80 -6.46 -19.59
CA VAL A 3 -2.93 -6.57 -18.41
C VAL A 3 -3.18 -7.93 -17.75
N GLN A 4 -2.11 -8.71 -17.54
CA GLN A 4 -2.19 -10.01 -16.88
C GLN A 4 -1.64 -9.90 -15.46
N PHE A 5 -2.45 -10.25 -14.47
CA PHE A 5 -2.04 -10.30 -13.06
C PHE A 5 -1.61 -11.71 -12.65
N GLY A 6 -0.75 -11.78 -11.63
CA GLY A 6 -0.24 -13.05 -11.11
C GLY A 6 0.96 -13.60 -11.89
N HIS A 7 1.21 -14.89 -11.72
CA HIS A 7 2.33 -15.60 -12.34
C HIS A 7 2.20 -15.70 -13.87
N ILE A 8 3.34 -15.74 -14.55
CA ILE A 8 3.41 -16.03 -15.99
C ILE A 8 3.89 -17.47 -16.18
N ALA A 9 3.16 -18.24 -16.99
CA ALA A 9 3.49 -19.64 -17.27
C ALA A 9 4.91 -19.77 -17.88
N GLY A 10 5.67 -20.75 -17.38
CA GLY A 10 7.05 -20.99 -17.82
C GLY A 10 8.13 -20.19 -17.08
N TYR A 11 7.75 -19.25 -16.21
CA TYR A 11 8.69 -18.41 -15.45
C TYR A 11 8.42 -18.50 -13.94
N PRO A 12 8.89 -19.56 -13.26
CA PRO A 12 8.75 -19.68 -11.80
C PRO A 12 9.58 -18.62 -11.06
N THR A 13 9.24 -18.38 -9.80
CA THR A 13 10.04 -17.56 -8.88
C THR A 13 11.50 -18.03 -8.90
N GLY A 14 12.44 -17.08 -9.01
CA GLY A 14 13.87 -17.32 -9.20
C GLY A 14 14.35 -17.24 -10.65
N SER A 15 13.44 -17.14 -11.64
CA SER A 15 13.81 -17.07 -13.06
C SER A 15 14.73 -15.87 -13.36
N PRO A 16 15.91 -16.09 -13.97
CA PRO A 16 16.85 -15.02 -14.31
C PRO A 16 16.60 -14.45 -15.72
N PHE A 17 16.89 -13.16 -15.89
CA PHE A 17 16.81 -12.45 -17.17
C PHE A 17 18.01 -11.52 -17.33
N LYS A 18 18.55 -11.41 -18.55
CA LYS A 18 19.75 -10.61 -18.81
C LYS A 18 19.43 -9.12 -18.83
N ASN A 19 18.26 -8.73 -19.35
CA ASN A 19 17.90 -7.33 -19.58
C ASN A 19 16.38 -7.12 -19.54
N ARG A 20 15.96 -5.84 -19.64
CA ARG A 20 14.56 -5.42 -19.63
C ARG A 20 13.76 -5.94 -20.82
N GLU A 21 14.41 -6.13 -21.97
CA GLU A 21 13.74 -6.63 -23.17
C GLU A 21 13.36 -8.11 -23.03
N GLU A 22 14.21 -8.93 -22.41
CA GLU A 22 13.87 -10.33 -22.08
C GLU A 22 12.66 -10.42 -21.14
N LEU A 23 12.56 -9.53 -20.13
CA LEU A 23 11.38 -9.45 -19.25
C LEU A 23 10.10 -9.09 -20.03
N ARG A 24 10.22 -8.19 -21.02
CA ARG A 24 9.10 -7.76 -21.86
C ARG A 24 8.63 -8.85 -22.80
N ILE A 25 9.56 -9.55 -23.45
CA ILE A 25 9.27 -10.69 -24.32
C ILE A 25 8.63 -11.83 -23.52
N ALA A 26 9.12 -12.06 -22.30
CA ALA A 26 8.56 -13.05 -21.38
C ALA A 26 7.18 -12.67 -20.81
N GLY A 27 6.73 -11.43 -20.98
CA GLY A 27 5.45 -10.94 -20.47
C GLY A 27 5.44 -10.61 -18.97
N LEU A 28 6.59 -10.62 -18.28
CA LEU A 28 6.65 -10.28 -16.86
C LEU A 28 6.52 -8.78 -16.59
N HIS A 29 6.94 -7.92 -17.53
CA HIS A 29 6.89 -6.47 -17.38
C HIS A 29 6.66 -5.77 -18.73
N SER A 30 5.70 -4.84 -18.82
CA SER A 30 5.34 -4.23 -20.12
C SER A 30 6.29 -3.12 -20.59
N GLN A 31 7.05 -2.51 -19.67
CA GLN A 31 7.89 -1.34 -19.96
C GLN A 31 9.39 -1.70 -20.00
N ASN A 32 10.13 -1.02 -20.88
CA ASN A 32 11.59 -1.17 -21.01
C ASN A 32 12.41 -0.22 -20.12
N MET A 33 11.82 0.88 -19.66
CA MET A 33 12.50 1.87 -18.82
C MET A 33 11.81 2.05 -17.47
N ALA A 34 10.52 2.39 -17.48
CA ALA A 34 9.75 2.67 -16.27
C ALA A 34 9.80 1.50 -15.28
N GLY A 35 9.96 1.79 -13.98
CA GLY A 35 10.03 0.76 -12.94
C GLY A 35 8.67 0.11 -12.63
N ILE A 36 7.56 0.71 -13.03
CA ILE A 36 6.20 0.22 -12.78
C ILE A 36 5.55 -0.15 -14.12
N SER A 37 4.95 -1.33 -14.19
CA SER A 37 4.09 -1.79 -15.29
C SER A 37 2.64 -1.67 -14.84
N GLY A 38 1.83 -0.94 -15.62
CA GLY A 38 0.40 -0.75 -15.33
C GLY A 38 -0.10 0.64 -15.68
N ASN A 39 -1.36 0.90 -15.33
CA ASN A 39 -2.00 2.20 -15.44
C ASN A 39 -3.13 2.36 -14.40
N ALA A 40 -3.57 3.60 -14.18
CA ALA A 40 -4.59 3.95 -13.18
C ALA A 40 -5.95 3.25 -13.36
N LYS A 41 -6.29 2.79 -14.58
CA LYS A 41 -7.58 2.14 -14.86
C LYS A 41 -7.57 0.66 -14.47
N THR A 42 -6.46 -0.04 -14.75
CA THR A 42 -6.39 -1.50 -14.56
C THR A 42 -5.65 -1.92 -13.31
N GLY A 43 -4.72 -1.10 -12.82
CA GLY A 43 -3.77 -1.48 -11.78
C GLY A 43 -2.37 -1.74 -12.32
N ALA A 44 -1.43 -1.92 -11.39
CA ALA A 44 -0.06 -2.30 -11.62
C ALA A 44 0.12 -3.82 -11.54
N ASP A 45 0.64 -4.43 -12.59
CA ASP A 45 0.85 -5.87 -12.68
C ASP A 45 2.29 -6.29 -12.34
N ALA A 46 3.25 -5.38 -12.44
CA ALA A 46 4.64 -5.64 -12.08
C ALA A 46 5.40 -4.38 -11.65
N ILE A 47 6.43 -4.58 -10.84
CA ILE A 47 7.45 -3.56 -10.55
C ILE A 47 8.87 -4.13 -10.71
N VAL A 48 9.82 -3.24 -10.98
CA VAL A 48 11.26 -3.52 -11.00
C VAL A 48 11.92 -2.80 -9.84
N VAL A 49 12.55 -3.57 -8.95
CA VAL A 49 13.35 -3.05 -7.81
C VAL A 49 14.82 -3.13 -8.18
N SER A 50 15.42 -2.00 -8.56
CA SER A 50 16.82 -1.95 -9.01
C SER A 50 17.64 -0.82 -8.36
N GLY A 51 17.21 -0.35 -7.18
CA GLY A 51 17.84 0.78 -6.48
C GLY A 51 17.66 2.08 -7.25
N GLY A 52 16.45 2.29 -7.76
CA GLY A 52 16.13 3.46 -8.57
C GLY A 52 16.08 4.70 -7.71
N TYR A 53 15.62 4.62 -6.46
CA TYR A 53 15.50 5.75 -5.57
C TYR A 53 16.35 5.53 -4.31
N VAL A 54 16.89 6.62 -3.77
CA VAL A 54 17.62 6.58 -2.49
C VAL A 54 16.69 6.26 -1.32
N ASP A 55 15.39 6.52 -1.47
CA ASP A 55 14.35 6.25 -0.49
C ASP A 55 13.83 4.80 -0.52
N ASP A 56 14.28 3.96 -1.47
CA ASP A 56 13.88 2.55 -1.52
C ASP A 56 14.48 1.78 -0.33
N ALA A 57 13.68 0.90 0.28
CA ALA A 57 14.14 -0.07 1.26
C ALA A 57 13.63 -1.47 0.92
N ASP A 58 14.53 -2.46 0.93
CA ASP A 58 14.23 -3.84 0.57
C ASP A 58 14.62 -4.77 1.72
N TYR A 59 13.63 -5.41 2.32
CA TYR A 59 13.75 -6.35 3.44
C TYR A 59 13.43 -7.79 2.99
N GLY A 60 13.47 -8.07 1.68
CA GLY A 60 13.16 -9.38 1.13
C GLY A 60 11.66 -9.56 0.99
N GLU A 61 11.00 -9.98 2.06
CA GLU A 61 9.55 -10.25 2.06
C GLU A 61 8.71 -8.96 2.14
N ILE A 62 9.34 -7.86 2.56
CA ILE A 62 8.73 -6.53 2.61
C ILE A 62 9.58 -5.57 1.78
N ILE A 63 8.93 -4.75 0.95
CA ILE A 63 9.58 -3.73 0.14
C ILE A 63 8.90 -2.39 0.42
N ILE A 64 9.68 -1.36 0.72
CA ILE A 64 9.24 0.03 0.71
C ILE A 64 9.70 0.63 -0.61
N TYR A 65 8.79 0.68 -1.58
CA TYR A 65 9.06 1.07 -2.95
C TYR A 65 8.70 2.53 -3.17
N THR A 66 9.61 3.30 -3.77
CA THR A 66 9.36 4.72 -4.09
C THR A 66 8.66 4.83 -5.44
N GLY A 67 7.59 5.61 -5.49
CA GLY A 67 6.79 5.88 -6.68
C GLY A 67 7.60 6.53 -7.80
N HIS A 68 7.00 6.58 -8.98
CA HIS A 68 7.53 7.28 -10.14
C HIS A 68 7.26 8.79 -10.05
N GLY A 69 8.10 9.58 -10.73
CA GLY A 69 7.84 11.00 -10.97
C GLY A 69 8.91 11.92 -10.39
N GLY A 70 8.95 13.15 -10.92
CA GLY A 70 9.77 14.25 -10.39
C GLY A 70 11.29 14.10 -10.52
N ARG A 71 11.80 13.26 -11.43
CA ARG A 71 13.24 13.02 -11.63
C ARG A 71 13.83 13.79 -12.80
N ASP A 72 15.07 14.21 -12.63
CA ASP A 72 15.93 14.59 -13.74
C ASP A 72 16.43 13.32 -14.47
N PRO A 73 16.27 13.22 -15.81
CA PRO A 73 16.62 12.02 -16.57
C PRO A 73 18.13 11.77 -16.68
N ASN A 74 18.98 12.79 -16.46
CA ASN A 74 20.42 12.69 -16.59
C ASN A 74 21.08 12.25 -15.28
N THR A 75 20.59 12.79 -14.15
CA THR A 75 21.15 12.55 -12.81
C THR A 75 20.39 11.48 -12.05
N GLY A 76 19.11 11.27 -12.37
CA GLY A 76 18.20 10.43 -11.60
C GLY A 76 17.84 11.00 -10.23
N ARG A 77 18.17 12.25 -9.91
CA ARG A 77 17.81 12.89 -8.62
C ARG A 77 16.40 13.47 -8.70
N GLN A 78 15.73 13.63 -7.54
CA GLN A 78 14.46 14.38 -7.53
C GLN A 78 14.72 15.86 -7.78
N ILE A 79 13.86 16.47 -8.60
CA ILE A 79 13.87 17.90 -8.92
C ILE A 79 12.50 18.58 -8.69
N ARG A 80 11.48 17.78 -8.34
CA ARG A 80 10.15 18.25 -7.95
C ARG A 80 9.40 17.14 -7.21
N ASP A 81 8.31 17.52 -6.57
CA ASP A 81 7.38 16.59 -5.92
C ASP A 81 6.83 15.56 -6.91
N GLN A 82 6.60 14.35 -6.41
CA GLN A 82 5.79 13.33 -7.08
C GLN A 82 4.30 13.60 -6.90
N GLU A 83 3.50 13.14 -7.85
CA GLU A 83 2.05 13.17 -7.76
C GLU A 83 1.50 11.74 -7.66
N LEU A 84 0.50 11.52 -6.80
CA LEU A 84 -0.14 10.21 -6.70
C LEU A 84 -0.89 9.85 -7.99
N THR A 85 -1.31 10.88 -8.73
CA THR A 85 -1.97 10.82 -10.04
C THR A 85 -1.04 10.43 -11.19
N ASP A 86 0.29 10.41 -10.97
CA ASP A 86 1.23 9.86 -11.97
C ASP A 86 0.83 8.41 -12.30
N SER A 87 0.79 8.06 -13.59
CA SER A 87 0.18 6.80 -14.08
C SER A 87 0.64 5.55 -13.33
N GLY A 88 1.94 5.45 -13.01
CA GLY A 88 2.50 4.32 -12.25
C GLY A 88 2.10 4.32 -10.77
N ASN A 89 2.03 5.49 -10.14
CA ASN A 89 1.64 5.63 -8.74
C ASN A 89 0.15 5.29 -8.58
N ALA A 90 -0.69 5.86 -9.44
CA ALA A 90 -2.12 5.56 -9.49
C ALA A 90 -2.40 4.08 -9.82
N ALA A 91 -1.53 3.44 -10.61
CA ALA A 91 -1.64 2.00 -10.87
C ALA A 91 -1.37 1.16 -9.61
N LEU A 92 -0.38 1.54 -8.80
CA LEU A 92 -0.10 0.86 -7.53
C LEU A 92 -1.22 1.07 -6.50
N VAL A 93 -1.77 2.28 -6.40
CA VAL A 93 -2.96 2.56 -5.56
C VAL A 93 -4.15 1.71 -6.02
N ARG A 94 -4.38 1.59 -7.33
CA ARG A 94 -5.43 0.71 -7.85
C ARG A 94 -5.19 -0.75 -7.46
N SER A 95 -3.95 -1.24 -7.55
CA SER A 95 -3.63 -2.61 -7.13
C SER A 95 -3.80 -2.84 -5.63
N GLU A 96 -3.53 -1.83 -4.80
CA GLU A 96 -3.80 -1.85 -3.36
C GLU A 96 -5.31 -2.00 -3.08
N LEU A 97 -6.12 -1.10 -3.62
CA LEU A 97 -7.57 -1.05 -3.36
C LEU A 97 -8.30 -2.31 -3.84
N GLU A 98 -7.86 -2.89 -4.95
CA GLU A 98 -8.47 -4.08 -5.56
C GLU A 98 -7.80 -5.39 -5.09
N GLY A 99 -6.76 -5.32 -4.25
CA GLY A 99 -6.01 -6.49 -3.79
C GLY A 99 -5.30 -7.26 -4.91
N LEU A 100 -4.89 -6.57 -5.98
CA LEU A 100 -4.29 -7.20 -7.16
C LEU A 100 -2.81 -7.58 -6.91
N PRO A 101 -2.39 -8.80 -7.28
CA PRO A 101 -1.01 -9.23 -7.09
C PRO A 101 -0.06 -8.55 -8.09
N VAL A 102 1.06 -8.05 -7.57
CA VAL A 102 2.12 -7.37 -8.30
C VAL A 102 3.34 -8.29 -8.41
N ARG A 103 3.79 -8.57 -9.63
CA ARG A 103 5.07 -9.27 -9.84
C ARG A 103 6.24 -8.38 -9.44
N VAL A 104 7.11 -8.87 -8.57
CA VAL A 104 8.35 -8.17 -8.21
C VAL A 104 9.51 -8.76 -9.00
N ILE A 105 10.25 -7.89 -9.68
CA ILE A 105 11.45 -8.24 -10.42
C ILE A 105 12.62 -7.48 -9.81
N ARG A 106 13.55 -8.17 -9.16
CA ARG A 106 14.77 -7.55 -8.60
C ARG A 106 15.82 -7.43 -9.69
N GLY A 107 16.32 -6.22 -9.93
CA GLY A 107 17.42 -5.94 -10.83
C GLY A 107 18.72 -5.77 -10.07
N ARG A 108 19.86 -6.01 -10.73
CA ARG A 108 21.17 -5.67 -10.17
C ARG A 108 21.23 -4.18 -9.83
N HIS A 109 21.60 -3.86 -8.60
CA HIS A 109 21.82 -2.47 -8.18
C HIS A 109 23.11 -1.92 -8.80
N ASN A 110 23.07 -0.64 -9.19
CA ASN A 110 24.27 0.07 -9.56
C ASN A 110 25.15 0.28 -8.32
N LYS A 111 26.48 0.16 -8.48
CA LYS A 111 27.47 0.33 -7.38
C LYS A 111 27.39 1.69 -6.64
N ARG A 112 26.64 2.66 -7.18
CA ARG A 112 26.48 4.02 -6.65
C ARG A 112 25.40 4.14 -5.57
N HIS A 113 24.53 3.13 -5.40
CA HIS A 113 23.45 3.15 -4.41
C HIS A 113 23.63 2.03 -3.38
N HIS A 114 22.96 2.14 -2.24
CA HIS A 114 22.90 1.07 -1.25
C HIS A 114 22.43 -0.22 -1.94
N GLN A 115 23.24 -1.27 -1.86
CA GLN A 115 22.94 -2.54 -2.49
C GLN A 115 22.02 -3.31 -1.56
N SER A 116 20.79 -3.56 -2.01
CA SER A 116 19.91 -4.51 -1.33
C SER A 116 20.63 -5.87 -1.30
N PRO A 117 20.71 -6.55 -0.15
CA PRO A 117 21.27 -7.90 -0.07
C PRO A 117 20.43 -8.92 -0.85
N PHE A 118 19.21 -8.56 -1.24
CA PHE A 118 18.29 -9.37 -2.03
C PHE A 118 18.47 -9.18 -3.55
N ALA A 119 19.20 -8.14 -3.99
CA ALA A 119 19.45 -7.89 -5.40
C ALA A 119 20.33 -8.99 -6.03
N PRO A 120 20.08 -9.39 -7.29
CA PRO A 120 20.97 -10.33 -7.97
C PRO A 120 22.33 -9.68 -8.30
N SER A 121 23.37 -10.51 -8.42
CA SER A 121 24.72 -10.05 -8.81
C SER A 121 24.80 -9.52 -10.25
N SER A 122 23.91 -9.99 -11.12
CA SER A 122 23.79 -9.64 -12.54
C SER A 122 22.35 -9.73 -13.04
N GLY A 123 22.01 -8.92 -14.05
CA GLY A 123 20.72 -8.99 -14.72
C GLY A 123 19.53 -8.68 -13.80
N TYR A 124 18.45 -9.43 -14.01
CA TYR A 124 17.18 -9.34 -13.31
C TYR A 124 16.74 -10.74 -12.86
N ARG A 125 15.97 -10.81 -11.78
CA ARG A 125 15.37 -12.05 -11.26
C ARG A 125 13.92 -11.81 -10.88
N TYR A 126 13.03 -12.70 -11.30
CA TYR A 126 11.63 -12.69 -10.88
C TYR A 126 11.50 -13.26 -9.47
N ASP A 127 11.02 -12.47 -8.51
CA ASP A 127 11.01 -12.80 -7.08
C ASP A 127 9.61 -13.06 -6.51
N GLY A 128 8.67 -13.38 -7.39
CA GLY A 128 7.32 -13.81 -7.02
C GLY A 128 6.29 -12.68 -6.99
N LEU A 129 5.15 -12.95 -6.36
CA LEU A 129 4.03 -12.04 -6.24
C LEU A 129 4.03 -11.34 -4.89
N TYR A 130 3.65 -10.07 -4.90
CA TYR A 130 3.49 -9.24 -3.71
C TYR A 130 2.12 -8.58 -3.78
N ARG A 131 1.55 -8.22 -2.63
CA ARG A 131 0.44 -7.26 -2.55
C ARG A 131 0.96 -5.90 -2.13
N VAL A 132 0.37 -4.84 -2.67
CA VAL A 132 0.52 -3.50 -2.11
C VAL A 132 -0.39 -3.46 -0.88
N GLU A 133 0.19 -3.23 0.30
CA GLU A 133 -0.55 -3.21 1.57
C GLU A 133 -0.97 -1.79 1.96
N SER A 134 -0.12 -0.80 1.68
CA SER A 134 -0.41 0.60 1.97
C SER A 134 0.47 1.54 1.14
N HIS A 135 0.06 2.81 1.06
CA HIS A 135 0.85 3.91 0.50
C HIS A 135 0.79 5.16 1.38
N TRP A 136 1.81 6.02 1.29
CA TRP A 136 1.86 7.33 1.97
C TRP A 136 2.85 8.26 1.27
N ALA A 137 2.70 9.58 1.47
CA ALA A 137 3.73 10.53 1.07
C ALA A 137 4.73 10.76 2.21
N LYS A 138 5.97 11.08 1.85
CA LYS A 138 6.98 11.62 2.77
C LYS A 138 7.85 12.64 2.05
N MET A 139 8.60 13.42 2.83
CA MET A 139 9.72 14.19 2.28
C MET A 139 10.87 13.24 1.94
N GLY A 140 11.24 13.17 0.67
CA GLY A 140 12.38 12.38 0.20
C GLY A 140 13.72 12.99 0.60
N VAL A 141 14.79 12.22 0.46
CA VAL A 141 16.16 12.66 0.85
C VAL A 141 16.60 13.93 0.10
N ASP A 142 16.09 14.12 -1.12
CA ASP A 142 16.40 15.27 -1.98
C ASP A 142 15.53 16.51 -1.69
N GLY A 143 14.70 16.49 -0.63
CA GLY A 143 13.89 17.63 -0.22
C GLY A 143 12.61 17.84 -1.03
N PHE A 144 12.20 16.82 -1.80
CA PHE A 144 10.94 16.80 -2.53
C PHE A 144 10.05 15.68 -2.03
N ARG A 145 8.74 15.88 -2.09
CA ARG A 145 7.76 14.85 -1.75
C ARG A 145 7.90 13.66 -2.68
N VAL A 146 7.93 12.47 -2.09
CA VAL A 146 7.86 11.18 -2.79
C VAL A 146 6.72 10.35 -2.22
N TRP A 147 6.14 9.50 -3.06
CA TRP A 147 5.17 8.49 -2.64
C TRP A 147 5.89 7.18 -2.37
N GLN A 148 5.55 6.54 -1.25
CA GLN A 148 6.05 5.23 -0.91
C GLN A 148 4.90 4.23 -0.85
N PHE A 149 5.22 3.01 -1.26
CA PHE A 149 4.31 1.87 -1.27
C PHE A 149 4.94 0.75 -0.46
N ARG A 150 4.22 0.21 0.51
CA ARG A 150 4.62 -1.00 1.25
C ARG A 150 4.09 -2.22 0.51
N LEU A 151 4.99 -3.05 0.02
CA LEU A 151 4.65 -4.33 -0.60
C LEU A 151 5.02 -5.47 0.33
N VAL A 152 4.14 -6.47 0.41
CA VAL A 152 4.34 -7.70 1.19
C VAL A 152 4.26 -8.89 0.25
N LYS A 153 5.22 -9.80 0.33
CA LYS A 153 5.23 -11.01 -0.49
C LYS A 153 4.02 -11.88 -0.19
N LEU A 154 3.44 -12.42 -1.24
CA LEU A 154 2.38 -13.41 -1.15
C LEU A 154 3.01 -14.79 -1.08
N GLU A 155 2.47 -15.65 -0.22
CA GLU A 155 2.88 -17.05 -0.19
C GLU A 155 2.36 -17.80 -1.43
N ASP A 156 3.10 -18.84 -1.83
CA ASP A 156 2.73 -19.69 -2.96
C ASP A 156 1.39 -20.39 -2.64
N GLY A 157 0.29 -19.89 -3.24
CA GLY A 157 -1.08 -20.36 -3.02
C GLY A 157 -2.07 -19.31 -2.53
N GLU A 158 -1.62 -18.10 -2.17
CA GLU A 158 -2.52 -16.97 -1.82
C GLU A 158 -3.21 -16.34 -3.04
N VAL A 159 -2.76 -16.67 -4.25
CA VAL A 159 -3.31 -16.12 -5.50
C VAL A 159 -3.98 -17.21 -6.31
N SER A 160 -5.32 -17.20 -6.34
CA SER A 160 -6.06 -17.88 -7.39
C SER A 160 -5.87 -17.11 -8.68
N THR A 161 -4.88 -17.45 -9.51
CA THR A 161 -4.77 -16.85 -10.85
C THR A 161 -5.98 -17.32 -11.67
N PRO A 162 -6.92 -16.45 -12.06
CA PRO A 162 -7.93 -16.83 -13.04
C PRO A 162 -7.16 -17.12 -14.33
N LYS A 163 -7.31 -18.32 -14.90
CA LYS A 163 -6.89 -18.53 -16.29
C LYS A 163 -7.69 -17.54 -17.13
N VAL A 164 -7.00 -16.56 -17.71
CA VAL A 164 -7.61 -15.61 -18.66
C VAL A 164 -7.96 -16.39 -19.93
N THR A 165 -9.10 -17.06 -19.92
CA THR A 165 -9.88 -17.26 -21.15
C THR A 165 -10.78 -16.04 -21.30
N SER A 166 -10.83 -15.49 -22.52
CA SER A 166 -11.81 -14.53 -23.08
C SER A 166 -13.04 -14.27 -22.22
N PRO A 167 -13.58 -13.04 -22.15
CA PRO A 167 -14.59 -12.60 -21.16
C PRO A 167 -15.56 -13.73 -20.87
N ALA A 168 -15.33 -14.40 -19.74
CA ALA A 168 -16.05 -15.61 -19.42
C ALA A 168 -17.51 -15.19 -19.26
N SER A 169 -18.38 -15.82 -20.05
CA SER A 169 -19.81 -15.78 -19.77
C SER A 169 -20.00 -16.17 -18.31
N ILE A 170 -20.92 -15.48 -17.63
CA ILE A 170 -21.23 -15.67 -16.20
C ILE A 170 -21.57 -17.15 -15.90
N ASP A 171 -21.87 -17.96 -16.90
CA ASP A 171 -22.19 -19.38 -16.81
C ASP A 171 -20.98 -20.32 -16.56
N GLN A 172 -19.72 -19.81 -16.51
CA GLN A 172 -18.52 -20.66 -16.34
C GLN A 172 -17.92 -20.69 -14.93
N TYR A 173 -18.53 -20.05 -13.93
CA TYR A 173 -18.03 -20.14 -12.55
C TYR A 173 -18.27 -21.56 -11.99
N ALA A 174 -17.21 -22.17 -11.45
CA ALA A 174 -17.32 -23.45 -10.76
C ALA A 174 -18.28 -23.32 -9.57
N VAL A 175 -19.38 -24.08 -9.59
CA VAL A 175 -20.32 -24.16 -8.49
C VAL A 175 -19.75 -25.10 -7.43
N GLY A 176 -19.02 -24.55 -6.47
CA GLY A 176 -18.40 -25.30 -5.39
C GLY A 176 -17.73 -24.38 -4.37
N PRO A 177 -17.43 -24.88 -3.15
CA PRO A 177 -16.70 -24.10 -2.17
C PRO A 177 -15.33 -23.70 -2.72
N ALA A 178 -14.93 -22.46 -2.48
CA ALA A 178 -13.62 -21.96 -2.88
C ALA A 178 -12.50 -22.83 -2.26
N PRO A 179 -11.42 -23.12 -3.00
CA PRO A 179 -10.29 -23.85 -2.45
C PRO A 179 -9.69 -23.13 -1.24
N VAL A 180 -9.31 -23.89 -0.22
CA VAL A 180 -8.73 -23.39 1.03
C VAL A 180 -7.24 -23.73 1.05
N THR A 181 -6.40 -22.72 1.31
CA THR A 181 -4.95 -22.86 1.48
C THR A 181 -4.54 -22.32 2.84
N THR A 182 -3.55 -22.96 3.49
CA THR A 182 -2.94 -22.49 4.74
C THR A 182 -1.72 -21.62 4.45
N SER A 183 -1.63 -20.41 5.04
CA SER A 183 -0.47 -19.52 4.94
C SER A 183 0.10 -19.08 6.30
N ILE A 184 1.40 -18.78 6.36
CA ILE A 184 2.11 -18.31 7.57
C ILE A 184 2.23 -16.78 7.55
N ILE A 185 1.21 -16.11 8.10
CA ILE A 185 1.19 -14.64 8.11
C ILE A 185 2.02 -14.10 9.28
N GLN A 186 3.07 -13.32 8.99
CA GLN A 186 3.70 -12.46 9.99
C GLN A 186 2.74 -11.35 10.40
N ARG A 187 2.18 -11.44 11.61
CA ARG A 187 1.19 -10.50 12.13
C ARG A 187 1.81 -9.59 13.20
N ILE A 188 1.55 -8.29 13.09
CA ILE A 188 1.79 -7.36 14.19
C ILE A 188 0.90 -7.76 15.37
N VAL A 189 1.51 -8.08 16.52
CA VAL A 189 0.76 -8.37 17.75
C VAL A 189 0.23 -7.05 18.31
N ARG A 190 -1.09 -6.90 18.29
CA ARG A 190 -1.80 -5.75 18.87
C ARG A 190 -2.38 -6.11 20.23
N ASN A 191 -2.35 -5.19 21.16
CA ASN A 191 -3.04 -5.29 22.43
C ASN A 191 -4.53 -5.01 22.21
N SER A 192 -5.30 -6.09 22.05
CA SER A 192 -6.74 -6.03 21.78
C SER A 192 -7.54 -5.28 22.86
N MET A 193 -7.02 -5.21 24.09
CA MET A 193 -7.67 -4.47 25.18
C MET A 193 -7.68 -2.96 24.93
N ILE A 194 -6.66 -2.42 24.27
CA ILE A 194 -6.60 -0.97 23.96
C ILE A 194 -7.72 -0.60 23.00
N ALA A 195 -7.87 -1.36 21.92
CA ALA A 195 -8.95 -1.17 20.97
C ALA A 195 -10.32 -1.37 21.63
N HIS A 196 -10.47 -2.37 22.51
CA HIS A 196 -11.71 -2.58 23.25
C HIS A 196 -12.06 -1.37 24.13
N ILE A 197 -11.11 -0.84 24.89
CA ILE A 197 -11.30 0.33 25.76
C ILE A 197 -11.69 1.56 24.93
N VAL A 198 -10.95 1.86 23.86
CA VAL A 198 -11.27 3.02 23.02
C VAL A 198 -12.67 2.87 22.41
N LYS A 199 -13.00 1.73 21.82
CA LYS A 199 -14.35 1.50 21.26
C LYS A 199 -15.45 1.64 22.31
N SER A 200 -15.21 1.19 23.54
CA SER A 200 -16.17 1.31 24.64
C SER A 200 -16.43 2.76 25.07
N TRP A 201 -15.42 3.64 25.04
CA TRP A 201 -15.60 5.07 25.35
C TRP A 201 -16.54 5.78 24.37
N TYR A 202 -16.70 5.24 23.17
CA TYR A 202 -17.57 5.79 22.13
C TYR A 202 -18.85 4.97 21.92
N SER A 203 -19.11 3.94 22.73
CA SER A 203 -20.22 3.01 22.50
C SER A 203 -20.26 2.48 21.05
N HIS A 204 -19.09 2.24 20.46
CA HIS A 204 -18.93 1.86 19.06
C HIS A 204 -19.44 2.87 18.00
N GLU A 205 -19.76 4.11 18.39
CA GLU A 205 -20.03 5.17 17.43
C GLU A 205 -18.73 5.61 16.74
N CYS A 206 -18.81 5.84 15.43
CA CYS A 206 -17.70 6.41 14.67
C CYS A 206 -17.40 7.83 15.14
N GLN A 207 -16.14 8.12 15.46
CA GLN A 207 -15.73 9.46 15.88
C GLN A 207 -15.89 10.53 14.78
N VAL A 208 -15.93 10.12 13.51
CA VAL A 208 -16.11 10.99 12.34
C VAL A 208 -17.60 11.19 12.06
N CYS A 209 -18.30 10.17 11.54
CA CYS A 209 -19.70 10.33 11.13
C CYS A 209 -20.75 10.11 12.24
N GLY A 210 -20.38 9.52 13.39
CA GLY A 210 -21.31 9.18 14.47
C GLY A 210 -22.14 7.90 14.25
N LEU A 211 -21.93 7.17 13.15
CA LEU A 211 -22.63 5.91 12.92
C LEU A 211 -22.13 4.82 13.88
N ALA A 212 -23.06 4.11 14.54
CA ALA A 212 -22.79 2.83 15.19
C ALA A 212 -23.43 1.70 14.35
N ILE A 213 -22.62 0.77 13.86
CA ILE A 213 -23.10 -0.31 13.00
C ILE A 213 -23.74 -1.39 13.87
N GLN A 214 -25.02 -1.69 13.64
CA GLN A 214 -25.74 -2.72 14.38
C GLN A 214 -25.65 -4.08 13.67
N VAL A 215 -25.28 -5.11 14.42
CA VAL A 215 -25.26 -6.51 14.02
C VAL A 215 -25.98 -7.36 15.07
N GLU A 216 -26.29 -8.62 14.77
CA GLU A 216 -27.01 -9.52 15.70
C GLU A 216 -26.32 -9.65 17.07
N GLY A 217 -24.99 -9.53 17.12
CA GLY A 217 -24.19 -9.60 18.34
C GLY A 217 -23.92 -8.27 19.06
N GLY A 218 -24.51 -7.15 18.63
CA GLY A 218 -24.30 -5.82 19.23
C GLY A 218 -23.85 -4.75 18.24
N LEU A 219 -23.04 -3.80 18.72
CA LEU A 219 -22.52 -2.71 17.89
C LEU A 219 -21.09 -3.03 17.41
N TYR A 220 -20.81 -2.67 16.15
CA TYR A 220 -19.53 -2.90 15.49
C TYR A 220 -18.85 -1.58 15.14
N SER A 221 -17.54 -1.55 15.39
CA SER A 221 -16.63 -0.48 14.97
C SER A 221 -15.20 -1.02 14.88
N GLU A 222 -14.32 -0.26 14.24
CA GLU A 222 -12.92 -0.59 14.01
C GLU A 222 -12.01 0.35 14.80
N GLY A 223 -10.86 -0.18 15.21
CA GLY A 223 -9.80 0.61 15.84
C GLY A 223 -8.79 0.99 14.78
N ALA A 224 -8.70 2.28 14.47
CA ALA A 224 -7.84 2.82 13.42
C ALA A 224 -6.65 3.54 14.04
N HIS A 225 -5.43 3.05 13.86
CA HIS A 225 -4.24 3.72 14.40
C HIS A 225 -3.97 5.00 13.61
N ILE A 226 -3.79 6.13 14.31
CA ILE A 226 -3.54 7.44 13.66
C ILE A 226 -2.19 7.40 12.93
N ARG A 227 -1.13 7.02 13.65
CA ARG A 227 0.16 6.65 13.09
C ARG A 227 0.23 5.13 13.03
N GLY A 228 0.38 4.59 11.81
CA GLY A 228 0.44 3.15 11.58
C GLY A 228 1.47 2.42 12.45
N LEU A 229 1.17 1.18 12.82
CA LEU A 229 2.08 0.33 13.60
C LEU A 229 3.19 -0.27 12.71
N GLY A 230 4.27 -0.74 13.34
CA GLY A 230 5.33 -1.48 12.64
C GLY A 230 6.09 -0.64 11.60
N GLN A 231 6.96 -1.27 10.82
CA GLN A 231 7.71 -0.57 9.78
C GLN A 231 6.80 -0.14 8.61
N PRO A 232 6.94 1.09 8.08
CA PRO A 232 7.98 2.08 8.42
C PRO A 232 7.51 3.16 9.41
N HIS A 233 6.25 3.12 9.85
CA HIS A 233 5.65 4.21 10.62
C HIS A 233 6.05 4.19 12.08
N HIS A 234 6.19 3.02 12.71
CA HIS A 234 6.57 2.84 14.11
C HIS A 234 5.64 3.58 15.10
N GLY A 235 4.35 3.65 14.80
CA GLY A 235 3.35 4.14 15.73
C GLY A 235 3.24 3.23 16.96
N PRO A 236 2.99 3.80 18.16
CA PRO A 236 2.76 3.02 19.36
C PRO A 236 1.34 2.43 19.38
N ASP A 237 1.19 1.25 19.96
CA ASP A 237 -0.12 0.65 20.22
C ASP A 237 -0.63 1.13 21.58
N ILE A 238 -1.19 2.34 21.59
CA ILE A 238 -1.70 3.06 22.79
C ILE A 238 -3.03 3.75 22.47
N PRO A 239 -3.90 4.01 23.48
CA PRO A 239 -5.17 4.70 23.25
C PRO A 239 -5.02 6.03 22.53
N GLU A 240 -3.99 6.81 22.85
CA GLU A 240 -3.73 8.14 22.32
C GLU A 240 -3.39 8.16 20.81
N ASN A 241 -3.08 6.99 20.25
CA ASN A 241 -2.79 6.78 18.83
C ASN A 241 -3.90 5.99 18.11
N LEU A 242 -5.11 5.90 18.67
CA LEU A 242 -6.17 5.04 18.14
C LEU A 242 -7.51 5.74 18.06
N LEU A 243 -8.21 5.62 16.93
CA LEU A 243 -9.57 6.13 16.74
C LEU A 243 -10.59 4.98 16.68
N CYS A 244 -11.81 5.23 17.15
CA CYS A 244 -12.98 4.38 16.93
C CYS A 244 -13.71 4.85 15.67
N LEU A 245 -13.62 4.09 14.57
CA LEU A 245 -14.19 4.45 13.27
C LEU A 245 -15.14 3.37 12.74
N CYS A 246 -16.08 3.76 11.87
CA CYS A 246 -16.78 2.79 11.02
C CYS A 246 -15.86 2.37 9.85
N PRO A 247 -16.11 1.22 9.19
CA PRO A 247 -15.28 0.75 8.08
C PRO A 247 -15.12 1.77 6.95
N ASN A 248 -16.17 2.53 6.64
CA ASN A 248 -16.12 3.54 5.58
C ASN A 248 -15.14 4.68 5.92
N ASP A 249 -15.24 5.25 7.12
CA ASP A 249 -14.35 6.34 7.53
C ASP A 249 -12.94 5.83 7.87
N HIS A 250 -12.80 4.57 8.27
CA HIS A 250 -11.48 3.94 8.46
C HIS A 250 -10.73 3.86 7.13
N VAL A 251 -11.36 3.33 6.07
CA VAL A 251 -10.76 3.28 4.74
C VAL A 251 -10.44 4.69 4.22
N ARG A 252 -11.34 5.66 4.42
CA ARG A 252 -11.08 7.07 4.06
C ARG A 252 -9.87 7.64 4.79
N PHE A 253 -9.71 7.32 6.07
CA PHE A 253 -8.62 7.82 6.90
C PHE A 253 -7.27 7.19 6.53
N ASP A 254 -7.24 5.87 6.33
CA ASP A 254 -6.02 5.13 5.98
C ASP A 254 -5.50 5.48 4.59
N ASN A 255 -6.38 5.87 3.67
CA ASN A 255 -6.04 6.25 2.29
C ASN A 255 -5.96 7.77 2.10
N GLY A 256 -5.89 8.55 3.19
CA GLY A 256 -5.69 9.99 3.14
C GLY A 256 -6.83 10.81 2.55
N ALA A 257 -8.03 10.22 2.35
CA ALA A 257 -9.20 10.96 1.89
C ALA A 257 -9.76 11.89 2.97
N ILE A 258 -9.47 11.60 4.24
CA ILE A 258 -9.70 12.51 5.36
C ILE A 258 -8.45 12.62 6.24
N TYR A 259 -8.25 13.78 6.87
CA TYR A 259 -7.19 14.02 7.86
C TYR A 259 -7.70 14.90 9.00
N LEU A 260 -6.91 15.00 10.07
CA LEU A 260 -7.24 15.80 11.25
C LEU A 260 -6.34 17.04 11.37
N THR A 261 -6.92 18.19 11.69
CA THR A 261 -6.21 19.42 12.07
C THR A 261 -5.73 19.36 13.53
N ASP A 262 -4.95 20.36 13.97
CA ASP A 262 -4.44 20.42 15.35
C ASP A 262 -5.53 20.65 16.41
N ASP A 263 -6.65 21.22 16.00
CA ASP A 263 -7.87 21.35 16.80
C ASP A 263 -8.88 20.22 16.55
N LEU A 264 -8.44 19.12 15.91
CA LEU A 264 -9.22 17.90 15.67
C LEU A 264 -10.47 18.12 14.82
N HIS A 265 -10.45 19.06 13.87
CA HIS A 265 -11.40 19.08 12.77
C HIS A 265 -11.06 17.99 11.76
N VAL A 266 -12.08 17.28 11.29
CA VAL A 266 -11.99 16.32 10.20
C VAL A 266 -12.11 17.11 8.90
N MET A 267 -11.08 17.03 8.07
CA MET A 267 -11.02 17.67 6.76
C MET A 267 -11.11 16.60 5.67
N ASP A 268 -11.85 16.90 4.60
CA ASP A 268 -11.84 16.09 3.38
C ASP A 268 -10.67 16.55 2.51
N ALA A 269 -9.72 15.64 2.26
CA ALA A 269 -8.49 15.96 1.55
C ALA A 269 -8.69 16.20 0.05
N LEU A 270 -9.77 15.67 -0.52
CA LEU A 270 -10.06 15.75 -1.95
C LEU A 270 -10.73 17.07 -2.30
N THR A 271 -11.58 17.57 -1.41
CA THR A 271 -12.35 18.82 -1.61
C THR A 271 -11.80 20.01 -0.83
N GLY A 272 -10.98 19.77 0.19
CA GLY A 272 -10.49 20.80 1.12
C GLY A 272 -11.54 21.30 2.12
N GLN A 273 -12.73 20.69 2.15
CA GLN A 273 -13.83 21.13 3.02
C GLN A 273 -13.77 20.46 4.40
N ALA A 274 -14.23 21.18 5.42
CA ALA A 274 -14.43 20.61 6.74
C ALA A 274 -15.62 19.64 6.72
N VAL A 275 -15.39 18.40 7.13
CA VAL A 275 -16.43 17.38 7.35
C VAL A 275 -17.15 17.64 8.68
N GLY A 276 -16.40 18.06 9.70
CA GLY A 276 -16.93 18.40 11.02
C GLY A 276 -15.88 18.28 12.13
N GLN A 277 -16.28 18.55 13.37
CA GLN A 277 -15.43 18.33 14.54
C GLN A 277 -15.37 16.84 14.88
N LEU A 278 -14.17 16.30 15.13
CA LEU A 278 -14.02 14.93 15.62
C LEU A 278 -14.71 14.78 16.99
N ARG A 279 -15.49 13.71 17.17
CA ARG A 279 -16.11 13.40 18.47
C ARG A 279 -15.03 12.90 19.43
N VAL A 280 -14.84 13.60 20.54
CA VAL A 280 -13.82 13.25 21.55
C VAL A 280 -14.46 12.98 22.89
N HIS A 281 -14.27 11.76 23.41
CA HIS A 281 -14.69 11.40 24.75
C HIS A 281 -13.71 11.98 25.77
N LYS A 282 -14.20 12.43 26.93
CA LYS A 282 -13.39 13.13 27.96
C LYS A 282 -12.14 12.37 28.42
N ASN A 283 -12.19 11.04 28.40
CA ASN A 283 -11.08 10.16 28.81
C ASN A 283 -10.10 9.86 27.67
N HIS A 284 -10.47 10.15 26.43
CA HIS A 284 -9.65 9.83 25.27
C HIS A 284 -8.73 11.02 24.95
N LYS A 285 -7.45 10.89 25.29
CA LYS A 285 -6.43 11.94 25.13
C LYS A 285 -5.63 11.74 23.84
N ILE A 286 -6.25 11.98 22.69
CA ILE A 286 -5.60 11.84 21.38
C ILE A 286 -4.30 12.66 21.34
N ASP A 287 -3.19 12.04 20.98
CA ASP A 287 -1.89 12.70 20.89
C ASP A 287 -1.74 13.39 19.53
N LEU A 288 -1.70 14.73 19.56
CA LEU A 288 -1.60 15.56 18.37
C LEU A 288 -0.32 15.33 17.55
N ARG A 289 0.73 14.72 18.12
CA ARG A 289 1.94 14.35 17.37
C ARG A 289 1.65 13.25 16.36
N HIS A 290 0.74 12.32 16.66
CA HIS A 290 0.31 11.29 15.72
C HIS A 290 -0.60 11.87 14.64
N VAL A 291 -1.48 12.81 15.03
CA VAL A 291 -2.32 13.56 14.10
C VAL A 291 -1.48 14.34 13.10
N ALA A 292 -0.50 15.11 13.57
CA ALA A 292 0.41 15.86 12.70
C ALA A 292 1.22 14.94 11.78
N TYR A 293 1.67 13.77 12.29
CA TYR A 293 2.37 12.77 11.46
C TYR A 293 1.48 12.24 10.33
N HIS A 294 0.24 11.84 10.65
CA HIS A 294 -0.72 11.36 9.64
C HIS A 294 -1.02 12.46 8.61
N ARG A 295 -1.34 13.68 9.07
CA ARG A 295 -1.63 14.81 8.18
C ARG A 295 -0.48 15.08 7.20
N ALA A 296 0.75 15.09 7.69
CA ALA A 296 1.95 15.31 6.86
C ALA A 296 2.15 14.24 5.76
N CYS A 297 1.55 13.06 5.90
CA CYS A 297 1.57 12.03 4.86
C CYS A 297 0.63 12.32 3.68
N TRP A 298 -0.32 13.26 3.83
CA TRP A 298 -1.41 13.45 2.88
C TRP A 298 -1.53 14.90 2.39
N THR A 299 -1.19 15.89 3.22
CA THR A 299 -1.32 17.32 2.87
C THR A 299 -0.01 17.92 2.41
N LYS A 300 -0.08 19.02 1.63
CA LYS A 300 1.04 19.90 1.26
C LYS A 300 1.01 21.11 2.20
N ASP A 301 1.23 20.86 3.49
CA ASP A 301 1.47 21.94 4.46
C ASP A 301 2.84 22.59 4.19
#